data_AF-A0A9D3WRY8-F1
#
_entry.id   AF-A0A9D3WRY8-F1
#
_cell.length_a   1.000
_cell.length_b   1.000
_cell.length_c   1.000
_cell.angle_alpha   90.00
_cell.angle_beta   90.00
_cell.angle_gamma   90.00
#
_symmetry.space_group_name_H-M   'P 1'
#
loop_
_entity.id
_entity.type
_entity.pdbx_description
1 polymer ?
#
loop_
_entity_poly.entity_id
_entity_poly.type
_entity_poly.pdbx_seq_one_letter_code
_entity_poly.pdbx_strand_id
1 'polypeptide(L)'
;MFQKIVDESKTYDNENAWTEYLSLETTRKEIVMAMMMTACDLSAIAKPWEVQSKVALLVAAEFWEQGDLEISVLQQQPIPMMDRKKAAELPKLQVGFIDFVCTFVYKEFSRFHKEIQPMYERLLNNRKEWKALGDEYDAKMKVLEEEKKKEEEKMAAKQATPNKRGELGPQRSLIVTECQ
;
A
#
# COMPACT_ATOMS: atom_id res chain seq x y z
N MET A 1 -19.22 18.52 -1.61
CA MET A 1 -20.41 19.16 -0.99
C MET A 1 -20.10 19.63 0.42
N PHE A 2 -19.57 18.76 1.30
CA PHE A 2 -19.10 19.15 2.64
C PHE A 2 -18.08 20.30 2.64
N GLN A 3 -17.06 20.27 1.78
CA GLN A 3 -16.07 21.36 1.68
C GLN A 3 -16.71 22.74 1.44
N LYS A 4 -17.78 22.83 0.63
CA LYS A 4 -18.50 24.10 0.41
C LYS A 4 -19.21 24.58 1.69
N ILE A 5 -19.76 23.66 2.49
CA ILE A 5 -20.34 23.99 3.80
C ILE A 5 -19.25 24.52 4.75
N VAL A 6 -18.07 23.90 4.73
CA VAL A 6 -16.91 24.36 5.52
C VAL A 6 -16.44 25.73 5.07
N ASP A 7 -16.34 25.98 3.76
CA ASP A 7 -15.91 27.27 3.24
C ASP A 7 -16.91 28.39 3.57
N GLU A 8 -18.21 28.10 3.45
CA GLU A 8 -19.29 29.02 3.82
C GLU A 8 -19.30 29.31 5.33
N SER A 9 -19.00 28.34 6.20
CA SER A 9 -18.93 28.62 7.63
C SER A 9 -17.84 29.63 7.99
N LYS A 10 -16.81 29.77 7.14
CA LYS A 10 -15.73 30.76 7.32
C LYS A 10 -16.09 32.16 6.83
N THR A 11 -17.20 32.33 6.11
CA THR A 11 -17.66 33.67 5.70
C THR A 11 -18.49 34.38 6.77
N TYR A 12 -18.84 33.69 7.86
CA TYR A 12 -19.56 34.26 8.99
C TYR A 12 -18.57 34.79 10.04
N ASP A 13 -18.78 36.02 10.50
CA ASP A 13 -17.93 36.65 11.53
C ASP A 13 -18.19 36.10 12.94
N ASN A 14 -19.34 35.44 13.14
CA ASN A 14 -19.81 34.98 14.45
C ASN A 14 -20.29 33.51 14.39
N GLU A 15 -19.75 32.67 15.26
CA GLU A 15 -20.12 31.25 15.40
C GLU A 15 -21.60 31.04 15.72
N ASN A 16 -22.21 31.94 16.50
CA ASN A 16 -23.63 31.84 16.85
C ASN A 16 -24.53 32.07 15.63
N ALA A 17 -24.18 33.04 14.78
CA ALA A 17 -24.94 33.33 13.55
C ALA A 17 -24.84 32.16 12.56
N TRP A 18 -23.64 31.58 12.42
CA TRP A 18 -23.45 30.35 11.64
C TRP A 18 -24.30 29.19 12.16
N THR A 19 -24.29 28.99 13.49
CA THR A 19 -25.02 27.88 14.13
C THR A 19 -26.52 28.05 13.95
N GLU A 20 -27.05 29.25 14.12
CA GLU A 20 -28.47 29.54 13.90
C GLU A 20 -28.87 29.27 12.45
N TYR A 21 -28.10 29.76 11.47
CA TYR A 21 -28.31 29.47 10.05
C TYR A 21 -28.31 27.96 9.76
N LEU A 22 -27.24 27.26 10.18
CA LEU A 22 -27.10 25.83 9.94
C LEU A 22 -28.21 25.02 10.63
N SER A 23 -28.73 25.48 11.77
CA SER A 23 -29.82 24.82 12.49
C SER A 23 -31.11 24.77 11.70
N LEU A 24 -31.35 25.74 10.81
CA LEU A 24 -32.52 25.81 9.93
C LEU A 24 -32.34 24.99 8.65
N GLU A 25 -31.10 24.75 8.22
CA GLU A 25 -30.75 24.07 6.97
C GLU A 25 -30.69 22.54 7.13
N THR A 26 -31.81 21.85 6.92
CA THR A 26 -31.93 20.39 7.09
C THR A 26 -30.92 19.59 6.26
N THR A 27 -30.85 19.84 4.95
CA THR A 27 -29.96 19.08 4.04
C THR A 27 -28.48 19.26 4.40
N ARG A 28 -28.07 20.46 4.84
CA ARG A 28 -26.68 20.70 5.25
C ARG A 28 -26.33 19.93 6.51
N LYS A 29 -27.24 19.87 7.49
CA LYS A 29 -27.05 19.05 8.70
C LYS A 29 -26.92 17.56 8.38
N GLU A 30 -27.74 17.05 7.47
CA GLU A 30 -27.65 15.63 7.04
C GLU A 30 -26.30 15.32 6.37
N ILE A 31 -25.77 16.23 5.55
CA ILE A 31 -24.45 16.07 4.94
C ILE A 31 -23.34 16.07 6.01
N VAL A 32 -23.40 16.99 6.97
CA VAL A 32 -22.43 17.03 8.08
C VAL A 32 -22.53 15.75 8.91
N MET A 33 -23.74 15.27 9.19
CA MET A 33 -23.98 14.03 9.91
C MET A 33 -23.40 12.82 9.17
N ALA A 34 -23.66 12.68 7.86
CA ALA A 34 -23.12 11.60 7.06
C ALA A 34 -21.59 11.60 7.04
N MET A 35 -20.97 12.77 6.84
CA MET A 35 -19.51 12.91 6.89
C MET A 35 -18.94 12.58 8.27
N MET A 36 -19.62 12.96 9.35
CA MET A 36 -19.20 12.68 10.71
C MET A 36 -19.29 11.19 11.02
N MET A 37 -20.35 10.50 10.55
CA MET A 37 -20.46 9.06 10.67
C MET A 37 -19.29 8.35 9.98
N THR A 38 -18.93 8.75 8.77
CA THR A 38 -17.75 8.22 8.07
C THR A 38 -16.45 8.52 8.80
N ALA A 39 -16.28 9.73 9.37
CA ALA A 39 -15.10 10.05 10.17
C ALA A 39 -14.97 9.16 11.40
N CYS A 40 -16.08 8.91 12.10
CA CYS A 40 -16.14 8.04 13.27
C CYS A 40 -15.82 6.58 12.93
N ASP A 41 -16.38 6.07 11.83
CA ASP A 41 -16.11 4.71 11.33
C ASP A 41 -14.62 4.49 11.06
N LEU A 42 -13.96 5.51 10.50
CA LEU A 42 -12.53 5.47 10.19
C LEU A 42 -11.63 5.90 11.36
N SER A 43 -12.16 6.13 12.57
CA SER A 43 -11.41 6.79 13.66
C SER A 43 -10.22 6.01 14.21
N ALA A 44 -10.12 4.71 13.93
CA ALA A 44 -8.97 3.89 14.28
C ALA A 44 -7.66 4.44 13.67
N ILE A 45 -7.73 5.07 12.50
CA ILE A 45 -6.57 5.60 11.78
C ILE A 45 -5.91 6.80 12.49
N ALA A 46 -6.64 7.48 13.38
CA ALA A 46 -6.19 8.65 14.12
C ALA A 46 -5.78 8.33 15.58
N LYS A 47 -5.73 7.04 15.94
CA LYS A 47 -5.24 6.59 17.26
C LYS A 47 -3.70 6.59 17.29
N PRO A 48 -3.07 6.55 18.48
CA PRO A 48 -1.62 6.39 18.58
C PRO A 48 -1.11 5.18 17.80
N TRP A 49 0.14 5.25 17.34
CA TRP A 49 0.76 4.27 16.45
C TRP A 49 0.66 2.83 16.98
N GLU A 50 0.86 2.65 18.29
CA GLU A 50 0.85 1.34 18.96
C GLU A 50 -0.52 0.68 18.92
N VAL A 51 -1.58 1.48 18.77
CA VAL A 51 -2.97 1.02 18.63
C VAL A 51 -3.30 0.87 17.16
N GLN A 52 -3.01 1.89 16.34
CA GLN A 52 -3.38 1.91 14.93
C GLN A 52 -2.70 0.77 14.14
N SER A 53 -1.41 0.52 14.38
CA SER A 53 -0.69 -0.57 13.73
C SER A 53 -1.31 -1.94 14.00
N LYS A 54 -1.76 -2.19 15.24
CA LYS A 54 -2.46 -3.43 15.61
C LYS A 54 -3.81 -3.56 14.91
N VAL A 55 -4.59 -2.48 14.88
CA VAL A 55 -5.89 -2.49 14.18
C VAL A 55 -5.69 -2.74 12.68
N ALA A 56 -4.69 -2.13 12.06
CA ALA A 56 -4.38 -2.37 10.64
C ALA A 56 -4.03 -3.83 10.35
N LEU A 57 -3.31 -4.50 11.24
CA LEU A 57 -3.00 -5.93 11.11
C LEU A 57 -4.23 -6.83 11.26
N LEU A 58 -5.14 -6.50 12.19
CA LEU A 58 -6.40 -7.23 12.35
C LEU A 58 -7.27 -7.12 11.08
N VAL A 59 -7.44 -5.90 10.56
CA VAL A 59 -8.19 -5.66 9.32
C VAL A 59 -7.53 -6.35 8.12
N ALA A 60 -6.20 -6.34 8.03
CA ALA A 60 -5.48 -7.06 6.99
C ALA A 60 -5.69 -8.58 7.10
N ALA A 61 -5.68 -9.14 8.32
CA ALA A 61 -5.97 -10.56 8.54
C ALA A 61 -7.37 -10.93 8.07
N GLU A 62 -8.39 -10.11 8.36
CA GLU A 62 -9.75 -10.31 7.85
C GLU A 62 -9.80 -10.28 6.32
N PHE A 63 -9.11 -9.33 5.67
CA PHE A 63 -9.04 -9.29 4.20
C PHE A 63 -8.33 -10.50 3.60
N TRP A 64 -7.32 -11.04 4.27
CA TRP A 64 -6.63 -12.25 3.82
C TRP A 64 -7.49 -13.50 3.97
N GLU A 65 -8.19 -13.63 5.10
CA GLU A 65 -9.14 -14.73 5.30
C GLU A 65 -10.26 -14.69 4.25
N GLN A 66 -10.78 -13.51 3.93
CA GLN A 66 -11.72 -13.35 2.83
C GLN A 66 -11.09 -13.74 1.47
N GLY A 67 -9.87 -13.29 1.17
CA GLY A 67 -9.17 -13.66 -0.06
C GLY A 67 -8.94 -15.17 -0.20
N ASP A 68 -8.64 -15.87 0.89
CA ASP A 68 -8.49 -17.32 0.90
C ASP A 68 -9.84 -18.03 0.62
N LEU A 69 -10.95 -17.48 1.12
CA LEU A 69 -12.29 -17.96 0.81
C LEU A 69 -12.63 -17.74 -0.67
N GLU A 70 -12.28 -16.60 -1.25
CA GLU A 70 -12.49 -16.32 -2.68
C GLU A 70 -11.72 -17.32 -3.57
N ILE A 71 -10.48 -17.68 -3.19
CA ILE A 71 -9.69 -18.69 -3.89
C ILE A 71 -10.34 -20.07 -3.75
N SER A 72 -10.67 -20.49 -2.53
CA SER A 72 -11.13 -21.87 -2.26
C SER A 72 -12.56 -22.14 -2.74
N VAL A 73 -13.46 -21.18 -2.61
CA VAL A 73 -14.89 -21.33 -2.92
C VAL A 73 -15.20 -20.90 -4.34
N LEU A 74 -14.67 -19.75 -4.79
CA LEU A 74 -15.02 -19.15 -6.08
C LEU A 74 -13.98 -19.44 -7.18
N GLN A 75 -12.81 -19.99 -6.82
CA GLN A 75 -11.67 -20.20 -7.73
C GLN A 75 -11.22 -18.91 -8.43
N GLN A 76 -11.36 -17.77 -7.76
CA GLN A 76 -10.95 -16.47 -8.27
C GLN A 76 -9.63 -16.02 -7.64
N GLN A 77 -8.86 -15.23 -8.38
CA GLN A 77 -7.67 -14.59 -7.83
C GLN A 77 -8.07 -13.30 -7.11
N PRO A 78 -7.73 -13.14 -5.83
CA PRO A 78 -8.10 -11.96 -5.06
C PRO A 78 -7.27 -10.75 -5.50
N ILE A 79 -7.80 -9.55 -5.24
CA ILE A 79 -7.04 -8.32 -5.43
C ILE A 79 -5.82 -8.26 -4.48
N PRO A 80 -4.76 -7.48 -4.81
CA PRO A 80 -3.53 -7.46 -4.00
C PRO A 80 -3.72 -7.19 -2.50
N MET A 81 -4.74 -6.41 -2.13
CA MET A 81 -5.06 -6.10 -0.73
C MET A 81 -5.53 -7.32 0.08
N MET A 82 -6.11 -8.31 -0.60
CA MET A 82 -6.66 -9.54 -0.01
C MET A 82 -5.72 -10.74 -0.18
N ASP A 83 -4.60 -10.59 -0.89
CA ASP A 83 -3.62 -11.66 -1.07
C ASP A 83 -2.59 -11.66 0.07
N ARG A 84 -2.64 -12.68 0.94
CA ARG A 84 -1.69 -12.86 2.05
C ARG A 84 -0.22 -12.94 1.60
N LYS A 85 0.05 -13.34 0.35
CA LYS A 85 1.42 -13.40 -0.20
C LYS A 85 2.01 -12.01 -0.40
N LYS A 86 1.16 -10.98 -0.47
CA LYS A 86 1.54 -9.57 -0.62
C LYS A 86 1.47 -8.80 0.69
N ALA A 87 1.45 -9.49 1.84
CA ALA A 87 1.41 -8.86 3.16
C ALA A 87 2.52 -7.80 3.37
N ALA A 88 3.68 -7.98 2.75
CA ALA A 88 4.78 -7.02 2.83
C ALA A 88 4.49 -5.66 2.15
N GLU A 89 3.50 -5.59 1.26
CA GLU A 89 3.04 -4.37 0.61
C GLU A 89 2.06 -3.56 1.48
N LEU A 90 1.61 -4.11 2.62
CA LEU A 90 0.65 -3.47 3.54
C LEU A 90 1.00 -2.01 3.88
N PRO A 91 2.26 -1.63 4.18
CA PRO A 91 2.59 -0.24 4.47
C PRO A 91 2.23 0.73 3.34
N LYS A 92 2.47 0.34 2.08
CA LYS A 92 2.13 1.17 0.92
C LYS A 92 0.63 1.31 0.75
N LEU A 93 -0.11 0.22 0.95
CA LEU A 93 -1.57 0.21 0.89
C LEU A 93 -2.17 1.13 1.97
N GLN A 94 -1.63 1.12 3.19
CA GLN A 94 -2.04 2.01 4.27
C GLN A 94 -1.76 3.48 3.97
N VAL A 95 -0.59 3.81 3.39
CA VAL A 95 -0.30 5.20 2.93
C VAL A 95 -1.33 5.65 1.89
N GLY A 96 -1.61 4.82 0.89
CA GLY A 96 -2.62 5.12 -0.12
C GLY A 96 -4.00 5.36 0.51
N PHE A 97 -4.43 4.49 1.42
CA PHE A 97 -5.71 4.64 2.11
C PHE A 97 -5.79 5.95 2.92
N ILE A 98 -4.73 6.28 3.68
CA ILE A 98 -4.64 7.54 4.42
C ILE A 98 -4.73 8.74 3.48
N ASP A 99 -4.03 8.73 2.36
CA ASP A 99 -3.96 9.86 1.42
C ASP A 99 -5.28 10.07 0.68
N PHE A 100 -5.88 9.01 0.17
CA PHE A 100 -7.05 9.11 -0.69
C PHE A 100 -8.37 9.21 0.08
N VAL A 101 -8.46 8.63 1.28
CA VAL A 101 -9.72 8.57 2.04
C VAL A 101 -9.64 9.44 3.30
N CYS A 102 -8.73 9.10 4.22
CA CYS A 102 -8.75 9.67 5.56
C CYS A 102 -8.33 11.15 5.61
N THR A 103 -7.34 11.53 4.79
CA THR A 103 -6.75 12.88 4.82
C THR A 103 -7.79 13.93 4.46
N PHE A 104 -8.62 13.69 3.44
CA PHE A 104 -9.68 14.63 3.07
C PHE A 104 -10.65 14.86 4.24
N VAL A 105 -11.16 13.78 4.83
CA VAL A 105 -12.15 13.84 5.90
C VAL A 105 -11.61 14.62 7.11
N TYR A 106 -10.46 14.21 7.65
CA TYR A 106 -9.91 14.83 8.85
C TYR A 106 -9.38 16.25 8.63
N LYS A 107 -8.87 16.56 7.43
CA LYS A 107 -8.46 17.92 7.07
C LYS A 107 -9.66 18.86 7.01
N GLU A 108 -10.75 18.46 6.38
CA GLU A 108 -11.94 19.31 6.30
C GLU A 108 -12.63 19.44 7.66
N PHE A 109 -12.64 18.39 8.49
CA PHE A 109 -13.13 18.51 9.87
C PHE A 109 -12.25 19.41 10.75
N SER A 110 -10.92 19.37 10.63
CA SER A 110 -10.05 20.27 11.40
C SER A 110 -10.16 21.73 10.93
N ARG A 111 -10.40 21.95 9.63
CA ARG A 111 -10.78 23.27 9.11
C ARG A 111 -12.14 23.71 9.65
N PHE A 112 -13.11 22.81 9.75
CA PHE A 112 -14.46 23.13 10.22
C PHE A 112 -14.45 23.47 11.72
N HIS A 113 -13.85 22.62 12.56
CA HIS A 113 -13.70 22.80 14.00
C HIS A 113 -12.24 22.53 14.44
N LYS A 114 -11.62 23.54 15.08
CA LYS A 114 -10.21 23.50 15.52
C LYS A 114 -9.94 22.41 16.56
N GLU A 115 -10.97 21.99 17.29
CA GLU A 115 -10.92 20.96 18.32
C GLU A 115 -10.55 19.58 17.75
N ILE A 116 -10.75 19.37 16.43
CA ILE A 116 -10.43 18.13 15.73
C ILE A 116 -8.97 18.10 15.24
N GLN A 117 -8.24 19.23 15.30
CA GLN A 117 -6.85 19.34 14.87
C GLN A 117 -5.93 18.23 15.43
N PRO A 118 -6.01 17.82 16.71
CA PRO A 118 -5.17 16.74 17.23
C PRO A 118 -5.39 15.39 16.54
N MET A 119 -6.61 15.10 16.07
CA MET A 119 -6.88 13.86 15.30
C MET A 119 -6.23 13.91 13.93
N TYR A 120 -6.28 15.07 13.26
CA TYR A 120 -5.64 15.25 11.96
C TYR A 120 -4.11 15.14 12.06
N GLU A 121 -3.50 15.72 13.10
CA GLU A 121 -2.06 15.61 13.33
C GLU A 121 -1.62 14.17 13.60
N ARG A 122 -2.41 13.41 14.37
CA ARG A 122 -2.16 11.98 14.60
C ARG A 122 -2.25 11.15 13.33
N LEU A 123 -3.25 11.42 12.48
CA LEU A 123 -3.35 10.79 11.15
C LEU A 123 -2.08 11.03 10.33
N LEU A 124 -1.60 12.28 10.27
CA LEU A 124 -0.38 12.63 9.55
C LEU A 124 0.87 11.97 10.15
N ASN A 125 0.92 11.78 11.47
CA ASN A 125 2.01 11.06 12.10
C ASN A 125 2.00 9.58 11.70
N ASN A 126 0.85 8.90 11.79
CA ASN A 126 0.72 7.51 11.37
C ASN A 126 1.06 7.31 9.89
N ARG A 127 0.71 8.28 9.03
CA ARG A 127 1.14 8.29 7.62
C ARG A 127 2.66 8.25 7.48
N LYS A 128 3.40 9.01 8.29
CA LYS A 128 4.86 9.05 8.26
C LYS A 128 5.45 7.71 8.69
N GLU A 129 4.93 7.10 9.75
CA GLU A 129 5.36 5.78 10.22
C GLU A 129 5.14 4.70 9.15
N TRP A 130 3.94 4.65 8.54
CA TRP A 130 3.67 3.73 7.44
C TRP A 130 4.56 3.97 6.23
N LYS A 131 4.83 5.24 5.91
CA LYS A 131 5.76 5.57 4.82
C LYS A 131 7.17 5.09 5.13
N ALA A 132 7.67 5.27 6.36
CA ALA A 132 8.98 4.79 6.75
C ALA A 132 9.10 3.27 6.61
N LEU A 133 8.08 2.52 7.03
CA LEU A 133 8.03 1.06 6.84
C LEU A 133 8.00 0.66 5.36
N GLY A 134 7.24 1.38 4.54
CA GLY A 134 7.18 1.14 3.10
C GLY A 134 8.52 1.44 2.40
N ASP A 135 9.18 2.52 2.78
CA ASP A 135 10.48 2.91 2.24
C ASP A 135 11.58 1.90 2.66
N GLU A 136 11.52 1.37 3.89
CA GLU A 136 12.42 0.30 4.36
C GLU A 136 12.23 -0.99 3.55
N TYR A 137 10.98 -1.38 3.30
CA TYR A 137 10.67 -2.53 2.45
C TYR A 137 11.21 -2.35 1.03
N ASP A 138 11.02 -1.17 0.43
CA ASP A 138 11.52 -0.87 -0.92
C ASP A 138 13.03 -0.90 -1.02
N ALA A 139 13.73 -0.41 0.00
CA ALA A 139 15.18 -0.50 0.06
C ALA A 139 15.65 -1.97 0.10
N LYS A 140 15.02 -2.81 0.93
CA LYS A 140 15.32 -4.25 1.01
C LYS A 140 15.07 -4.96 -0.31
N MET A 141 13.95 -4.67 -0.98
CA MET A 141 13.62 -5.29 -2.26
C MET A 141 14.61 -4.90 -3.36
N LYS A 142 15.04 -3.64 -3.43
CA LYS A 142 16.06 -3.20 -4.40
C LYS A 142 17.39 -3.93 -4.22
N VAL A 143 17.85 -4.09 -2.98
CA VAL A 143 19.09 -4.85 -2.70
C VAL A 143 18.97 -6.30 -3.17
N LEU A 144 17.85 -6.96 -2.87
CA LEU A 144 17.60 -8.34 -3.31
C LEU A 144 17.52 -8.47 -4.83
N GLU A 145 16.92 -7.51 -5.52
CA GLU A 145 16.86 -7.48 -6.99
C GLU A 145 18.25 -7.29 -7.62
N GLU A 146 19.08 -6.42 -7.05
CA GLU A 146 20.47 -6.23 -7.50
C GLU A 146 21.34 -7.47 -7.26
N GLU A 147 21.16 -8.15 -6.12
CA GLU A 147 21.84 -9.41 -5.82
C GLU A 147 21.43 -10.52 -6.79
N LYS A 148 20.14 -10.67 -7.06
CA LYS A 148 19.63 -11.64 -8.06
C LYS A 148 20.20 -11.38 -9.44
N LYS A 149 20.20 -10.12 -9.91
CA LYS A 149 20.81 -9.76 -11.20
C LYS A 149 22.29 -10.13 -11.26
N LYS A 150 23.06 -9.83 -10.20
CA LYS A 150 24.48 -10.21 -10.12
C LYS A 150 24.69 -11.73 -10.12
N GLU A 151 23.79 -12.50 -9.50
CA GLU A 151 23.84 -13.96 -9.51
C GLU A 151 23.49 -14.54 -10.89
N GLU A 152 22.43 -14.02 -11.53
CA GLU A 152 22.03 -14.40 -12.89
C GLU A 152 23.15 -14.12 -13.91
N GLU A 153 23.79 -12.95 -13.82
CA GLU A 153 24.96 -12.59 -14.65
C GLU A 153 26.15 -13.53 -14.41
N LYS A 154 26.43 -13.89 -13.15
CA LYS A 154 27.50 -14.86 -12.81
C LYS A 154 27.19 -16.26 -13.33
N MET A 155 25.93 -16.70 -13.28
CA MET A 155 25.52 -18.01 -13.80
C MET A 155 25.60 -18.04 -15.33
N ALA A 156 25.15 -16.97 -16.00
CA ALA A 156 25.26 -16.82 -17.46
C ALA A 156 26.72 -16.80 -17.94
N ALA A 157 27.61 -16.09 -17.23
CA ALA A 157 29.04 -16.05 -17.55
C ALA A 157 29.73 -17.43 -17.38
N LYS A 158 29.33 -18.23 -16.39
CA LYS A 158 29.85 -19.60 -16.19
C LYS A 158 29.39 -20.57 -17.28
N GLN A 159 28.18 -20.41 -17.81
CA GLN A 159 27.66 -21.24 -18.92
C GLN A 159 28.28 -20.88 -20.28
N ALA A 160 28.79 -19.66 -20.46
CA ALA A 160 29.39 -19.21 -21.72
C ALA A 160 30.86 -19.62 -21.94
N THR A 161 31.51 -20.34 -21.01
CA THR A 161 32.92 -20.74 -21.17
C THR A 161 33.02 -22.08 -21.93
N PRO A 162 33.57 -22.15 -23.16
CA PRO A 162 33.64 -23.41 -23.90
C PRO A 162 34.74 -24.32 -23.31
N ASN A 163 34.38 -25.58 -23.06
CA ASN A 163 35.28 -26.63 -22.60
C ASN A 163 36.33 -26.95 -23.68
N LYS A 164 37.47 -26.25 -23.70
CA LYS A 164 38.65 -26.67 -24.47
C LYS A 164 39.37 -27.79 -23.69
N ARG A 165 38.91 -29.03 -23.86
CA ARG A 165 39.71 -30.21 -23.48
C ARG A 165 40.13 -30.89 -24.78
N GLY A 166 41.44 -30.82 -25.06
CA GLY A 166 42.04 -31.15 -26.35
C GLY A 166 41.98 -32.63 -26.71
N GLU A 167 41.73 -32.90 -27.98
CA GLU A 167 42.02 -34.17 -28.64
C GLU A 167 43.47 -34.15 -29.16
N LEU A 168 44.28 -35.10 -28.71
CA LEU A 168 45.60 -35.42 -29.28
C LEU A 168 45.73 -36.96 -29.36
N GLY A 169 45.48 -37.50 -30.56
CA GLY A 169 46.02 -38.76 -31.12
C GLY A 169 45.35 -40.09 -30.75
N PRO A 170 45.59 -41.20 -31.52
CA PRO A 170 46.61 -41.37 -32.57
C PRO A 170 46.10 -41.83 -33.95
N GLN A 171 46.83 -41.44 -35.01
CA GLN A 171 46.74 -42.02 -36.36
C GLN A 171 46.95 -43.55 -36.32
N ARG A 172 46.05 -44.32 -36.94
CA ARG A 172 46.34 -45.69 -37.41
C ARG A 172 46.03 -45.79 -38.90
N SER A 173 47.08 -46.09 -39.66
CA SER A 173 47.04 -46.43 -41.07
C SER A 173 46.21 -47.69 -41.30
N LEU A 174 45.31 -47.66 -42.28
CA LEU A 174 44.79 -48.88 -42.90
C LEU A 174 44.99 -48.76 -44.42
N ILE A 175 45.97 -49.53 -44.86
CA ILE A 175 46.22 -49.93 -46.23
C ILE A 175 45.07 -50.84 -46.64
N VAL A 176 44.34 -50.50 -47.70
CA VAL A 176 43.78 -51.51 -48.61
C VAL A 176 43.86 -50.94 -50.03
N THR A 177 44.81 -51.47 -50.80
CA THR A 177 44.90 -51.29 -52.25
C THR A 177 44.09 -52.41 -52.89
N GLU A 178 42.99 -52.08 -53.54
CA GLU A 178 42.34 -52.97 -54.50
C GLU A 178 43.22 -53.05 -55.75
N CYS A 179 43.69 -54.25 -56.08
CA CYS A 179 44.28 -54.56 -57.37
C CYS A 179 43.56 -55.79 -57.94
N GLN A 180 42.89 -55.58 -59.08
CA GLN A 180 43.00 -56.51 -60.21
C GLN A 180 44.38 -56.36 -60.83
#